data_AF-A0A316NBD3-F1
#
_entry.id   AF-A0A316NBD3-F1
#
_cell.length_a   1.000
_cell.length_b   1.000
_cell.length_c   1.000
_cell.angle_alpha   90.00
_cell.angle_beta   90.00
_cell.angle_gamma   90.00
#
_symmetry.space_group_name_H-M   'P 1'
#
loop_
_entity.id
_entity.type
_entity.pdbx_description
1 polymer ?
#
loop_
_entity_poly.entity_id
_entity_poly.type
_entity_poly.pdbx_seq_one_letter_code
_entity_poly.pdbx_strand_id
1 'polypeptide(L)'
;MIEKMQKANPGIKILPVEDAAFGKYGQIITGYDFSEYIAYMKANTPTPKEGNVYIPSDEKMEAFAVTQEVSANFYGEMPVQVGYCNGSTSSLDALEYHKGSEIDLAVTDLVVLLGSITDIKDNVYDSAKVEAFYIKAGTAVEFYGPTLHFAPCMVDENGYQCVVVLPRDTNFPLDNAVSPKNNEDKLLLMKNKWVIAHPDSGMAKDGAYVGITGVNLKLSIG
;
A
#
# COMPACT_ATOMS: atom_id res chain seq x y z
N MET A 1 16.94 12.16 0.89
CA MET A 1 15.66 12.18 0.14
C MET A 1 14.53 12.75 0.98
N ILE A 2 14.24 12.21 2.17
CA ILE A 2 13.15 12.70 3.04
C ILE A 2 13.16 14.23 3.30
N GLU A 3 14.31 14.84 3.52
CA GLU A 3 14.42 16.31 3.70
C GLU A 3 13.98 17.09 2.46
N LYS A 4 14.31 16.59 1.26
CA LYS A 4 13.86 17.15 -0.03
C LYS A 4 12.33 17.10 -0.10
N MET A 5 11.77 15.91 0.17
CA MET A 5 10.33 15.70 0.18
C MET A 5 9.64 16.61 1.20
N GLN A 6 10.17 16.73 2.42
CA GLN A 6 9.58 17.59 3.45
C GLN A 6 9.63 19.07 3.04
N LYS A 7 10.71 19.53 2.40
CA LYS A 7 10.82 20.91 1.89
C LYS A 7 9.83 21.19 0.76
N ALA A 8 9.60 20.22 -0.12
CA ALA A 8 8.63 20.33 -1.21
C ALA A 8 7.17 20.29 -0.73
N ASN A 9 6.92 19.76 0.47
CA ASN A 9 5.60 19.56 1.04
C ASN A 9 5.46 20.20 2.44
N PRO A 10 5.54 21.54 2.58
CA PRO A 10 5.55 22.19 3.88
C PRO A 10 4.24 22.01 4.68
N GLY A 11 3.14 21.67 4.02
CA GLY A 11 1.83 21.41 4.66
C GLY A 11 1.59 19.95 5.06
N ILE A 12 2.49 19.03 4.73
CA ILE A 12 2.36 17.60 5.03
C ILE A 12 3.61 17.18 5.78
N LYS A 13 3.45 16.73 7.02
CA LYS A 13 4.56 16.17 7.80
C LYS A 13 4.88 14.77 7.27
N ILE A 14 6.10 14.57 6.77
CA ILE A 14 6.60 13.29 6.27
C ILE A 14 7.59 12.74 7.28
N LEU A 15 7.24 11.63 7.91
CA LEU A 15 8.07 10.95 8.92
C LEU A 15 8.78 9.74 8.30
N PRO A 16 9.99 9.38 8.74
CA PRO A 16 10.56 8.08 8.40
C PRO A 16 9.80 6.94 9.12
N VAL A 17 9.78 5.73 8.57
CA VAL A 17 9.13 4.56 9.21
C VAL A 17 9.80 4.14 10.53
N GLU A 18 11.01 4.59 10.80
CA GLU A 18 11.69 4.45 12.10
C GLU A 18 11.10 5.35 13.19
N ASP A 19 10.28 6.36 12.83
CA ASP A 19 9.60 7.20 13.81
C ASP A 19 8.56 6.39 14.60
N ALA A 20 8.51 6.59 15.92
CA ALA A 20 7.60 5.87 16.79
C ALA A 20 6.12 6.02 16.40
N ALA A 21 5.75 7.11 15.72
CA ALA A 21 4.40 7.33 15.20
C ALA A 21 3.99 6.27 14.15
N PHE A 22 4.93 5.58 13.49
CA PHE A 22 4.61 4.50 12.55
C PHE A 22 4.04 3.26 13.26
N GLY A 23 4.37 3.06 14.55
CA GLY A 23 3.99 1.85 15.31
C GLY A 23 2.48 1.60 15.46
N LYS A 24 1.62 2.60 15.18
CA LYS A 24 0.17 2.39 15.13
C LYS A 24 -0.32 1.78 13.81
N TYR A 25 0.50 1.86 12.76
CA TYR A 25 0.18 1.36 11.42
C TYR A 25 0.91 0.07 11.09
N GLY A 26 2.08 -0.15 11.69
CA GLY A 26 2.95 -1.21 11.26
C GLY A 26 4.26 -1.30 12.02
N GLN A 27 5.15 -2.11 11.48
CA GLN A 27 6.51 -2.28 11.98
C GLN A 27 7.50 -2.55 10.84
N ILE A 28 8.78 -2.22 11.06
CA ILE A 28 9.84 -2.62 10.15
C ILE A 28 10.11 -4.11 10.33
N ILE A 29 10.18 -4.84 9.21
CA ILE A 29 10.44 -6.28 9.20
C ILE A 29 11.95 -6.50 9.12
N THR A 30 12.46 -7.33 10.02
CA THR A 30 13.87 -7.74 10.07
C THR A 30 13.97 -9.25 10.17
N GLY A 31 15.13 -9.82 9.82
CA GLY A 31 15.38 -11.26 9.94
C GLY A 31 15.07 -12.10 8.69
N TYR A 32 14.55 -11.49 7.62
CA TYR A 32 14.34 -12.12 6.32
C TYR A 32 15.28 -11.52 5.27
N ASP A 33 15.77 -12.35 4.33
CA ASP A 33 16.58 -11.89 3.20
C ASP A 33 15.71 -11.67 1.96
N PHE A 34 15.35 -10.41 1.71
CA PHE A 34 14.56 -10.02 0.55
C PHE A 34 15.41 -9.66 -0.70
N SER A 35 16.69 -9.99 -0.72
CA SER A 35 17.59 -9.61 -1.82
C SER A 35 17.16 -10.17 -3.18
N GLU A 36 16.62 -11.38 -3.23
CA GLU A 36 16.12 -11.99 -4.47
C GLU A 36 14.94 -11.20 -5.07
N TYR A 37 13.99 -10.75 -4.24
CA TYR A 37 12.90 -9.88 -4.68
C TYR A 37 13.43 -8.58 -5.29
N ILE A 38 14.33 -7.89 -4.58
CA ILE A 38 14.89 -6.61 -5.03
C ILE A 38 15.63 -6.78 -6.37
N ALA A 39 16.45 -7.83 -6.49
CA ALA A 39 17.20 -8.11 -7.71
C ALA A 39 16.26 -8.41 -8.89
N TYR A 40 15.22 -9.24 -8.67
CA TYR A 40 14.23 -9.57 -9.68
C TYR A 40 13.48 -8.32 -10.15
N MET A 41 12.98 -7.50 -9.22
CA MET A 41 12.23 -6.28 -9.52
C MET A 41 13.02 -5.31 -10.39
N LYS A 42 14.28 -5.04 -10.01
CA LYS A 42 15.17 -4.13 -10.76
C LYS A 42 15.49 -4.63 -12.17
N ALA A 43 15.61 -5.94 -12.35
CA ALA A 43 16.00 -6.52 -13.63
C ALA A 43 14.82 -6.74 -14.58
N ASN A 44 13.60 -6.96 -14.07
CA ASN A 44 12.51 -7.52 -14.88
C ASN A 44 11.24 -6.66 -14.92
N THR A 45 11.04 -5.72 -14.00
CA THR A 45 9.76 -5.00 -13.88
C THR A 45 9.99 -3.50 -14.15
N PRO A 46 9.60 -2.95 -15.31
CA PRO A 46 9.77 -1.53 -15.56
C PRO A 46 8.81 -0.69 -14.71
N THR A 47 9.23 0.52 -14.35
CA THR A 47 8.32 1.51 -13.74
C THR A 47 7.53 2.21 -14.85
N PRO A 48 6.18 2.23 -14.79
CA PRO A 48 5.39 2.94 -15.78
C PRO A 48 5.55 4.46 -15.65
N LYS A 49 5.59 5.15 -16.80
CA LYS A 49 5.71 6.62 -16.85
C LYS A 49 4.51 7.36 -16.27
N GLU A 50 3.33 6.75 -16.32
CA GLU A 50 2.07 7.30 -15.81
C GLU A 50 1.27 6.19 -15.10
N GLY A 51 0.64 6.54 -13.99
CA GLY A 51 -0.20 5.63 -13.21
C GLY A 51 0.59 4.56 -12.45
N ASN A 52 -0.03 3.40 -12.26
CA ASN A 52 0.59 2.24 -11.63
C ASN A 52 0.31 0.96 -12.41
N VAL A 53 1.19 -0.02 -12.23
CA VAL A 53 1.04 -1.40 -12.64
C VAL A 53 1.02 -2.22 -11.36
N TYR A 54 -0.10 -2.91 -11.13
CA TYR A 54 -0.27 -3.80 -10.01
C TYR A 54 -0.39 -5.25 -10.50
N ILE A 55 0.52 -6.11 -10.04
CA ILE A 55 0.49 -7.55 -10.27
C ILE A 55 0.31 -8.23 -8.91
N PRO A 56 -0.85 -8.85 -8.63
CA PRO A 56 -1.11 -9.44 -7.31
C PRO A 56 -0.27 -10.69 -7.01
N SER A 57 0.10 -11.46 -8.04
CA SER A 57 0.78 -12.74 -7.93
C SER A 57 1.73 -12.92 -9.12
N ASP A 58 3.03 -12.99 -8.85
CA ASP A 58 4.10 -13.29 -9.79
C ASP A 58 4.72 -14.64 -9.44
N GLU A 59 4.52 -15.64 -10.30
CA GLU A 59 4.94 -17.03 -10.06
C GLU A 59 6.45 -17.18 -9.82
N LYS A 60 7.28 -16.30 -10.41
CA LYS A 60 8.74 -16.38 -10.22
C LYS A 60 9.13 -15.89 -8.84
N MET A 61 8.51 -14.80 -8.38
CA MET A 61 8.76 -14.31 -7.02
C MET A 61 8.23 -15.29 -5.98
N GLU A 62 7.05 -15.88 -6.20
CA GLU A 62 6.48 -16.88 -5.30
C GLU A 62 7.34 -18.15 -5.15
N ALA A 63 8.18 -18.45 -6.15
CA ALA A 63 9.10 -19.58 -6.12
C ALA A 63 10.39 -19.34 -5.31
N PHE A 64 10.70 -18.11 -4.89
CA PHE A 64 11.90 -17.82 -4.10
C PHE A 64 11.82 -18.40 -2.68
N ALA A 65 12.99 -18.68 -2.09
CA ALA A 65 13.07 -19.31 -0.78
C ALA A 65 12.45 -18.43 0.32
N VAL A 66 12.67 -17.12 0.26
CA VAL A 66 12.12 -16.15 1.22
C VAL A 66 10.59 -16.16 1.25
N THR A 67 9.91 -16.50 0.15
CA THR A 67 8.45 -16.65 0.12
C THR A 67 7.99 -17.75 1.07
N GLN A 68 8.70 -18.87 1.09
CA GLN A 68 8.38 -20.00 1.97
C GLN A 68 8.64 -19.65 3.43
N GLU A 69 9.72 -18.91 3.72
CA GLU A 69 10.03 -18.44 5.06
C GLU A 69 8.98 -17.47 5.59
N VAL A 70 8.55 -16.51 4.76
CA VAL A 70 7.48 -15.55 5.09
C VAL A 70 6.16 -16.28 5.33
N SER A 71 5.79 -17.23 4.47
CA SER A 71 4.60 -18.07 4.66
C SER A 71 4.64 -18.82 5.99
N ALA A 72 5.73 -19.56 6.25
CA ALA A 72 5.85 -20.40 7.44
C ALA A 72 5.91 -19.58 8.75
N ASN A 73 6.74 -18.53 8.79
CA ASN A 73 7.09 -17.86 10.03
C ASN A 73 6.30 -16.57 10.26
N PHE A 74 6.18 -15.72 9.24
CA PHE A 74 5.52 -14.42 9.38
C PHE A 74 3.99 -14.57 9.36
N TYR A 75 3.46 -15.30 8.38
CA TYR A 75 2.03 -15.55 8.23
C TYR A 75 1.54 -16.82 8.95
N GLY A 76 2.42 -17.50 9.70
CA GLY A 76 2.05 -18.64 10.54
C GLY A 76 1.48 -19.81 9.74
N GLU A 77 2.21 -20.24 8.71
CA GLU A 77 1.87 -21.33 7.77
C GLU A 77 0.68 -21.03 6.85
N MET A 78 0.10 -19.82 6.91
CA MET A 78 -0.94 -19.42 5.98
C MET A 78 -0.38 -19.21 4.57
N PRO A 79 -1.10 -19.65 3.52
CA PRO A 79 -0.65 -19.46 2.15
C PRO A 79 -0.58 -17.96 1.81
N VAL A 80 0.49 -17.58 1.11
CA VAL A 80 0.75 -16.21 0.68
C VAL A 80 0.79 -16.12 -0.85
N GLN A 81 0.64 -14.91 -1.36
CA GLN A 81 0.99 -14.53 -2.73
C GLN A 81 2.04 -13.41 -2.69
N VAL A 82 2.87 -13.34 -3.72
CA VAL A 82 3.90 -12.30 -3.86
C VAL A 82 3.69 -11.61 -5.19
N GLY A 83 3.59 -10.29 -5.15
CA GLY A 83 3.36 -9.44 -6.31
C GLY A 83 4.10 -8.12 -6.17
N TYR A 84 3.68 -7.14 -6.96
CA TYR A 84 4.27 -5.81 -6.92
C TYR A 84 3.32 -4.70 -7.37
N CYS A 85 3.62 -3.50 -6.90
CA CYS A 85 3.06 -2.23 -7.34
C CYS A 85 4.20 -1.32 -7.78
N ASN A 86 4.29 -1.06 -9.09
CA ASN A 86 5.24 -0.10 -9.65
C ASN A 86 4.46 1.08 -10.21
N GLY A 87 4.91 2.31 -9.98
CA GLY A 87 4.12 3.47 -10.38
C GLY A 87 4.84 4.80 -10.36
N SER A 88 4.11 5.83 -10.74
CA SER A 88 4.52 7.24 -10.73
C SER A 88 3.44 8.13 -10.08
N THR A 89 2.59 7.53 -9.24
CA THR A 89 1.54 8.23 -8.50
C THR A 89 2.12 9.10 -7.39
N SER A 90 1.38 10.13 -7.01
CA SER A 90 1.78 11.09 -5.95
C SER A 90 0.59 11.62 -5.16
N SER A 91 -0.61 11.07 -5.37
CA SER A 91 -1.87 11.49 -4.75
C SER A 91 -2.43 10.40 -3.85
N LEU A 92 -3.26 10.80 -2.88
CA LEU A 92 -4.00 9.90 -2.00
C LEU A 92 -4.96 9.04 -2.82
N ASP A 93 -5.88 9.68 -3.54
CA ASP A 93 -6.90 9.11 -4.44
C ASP A 93 -7.91 8.12 -3.82
N ALA A 94 -7.44 7.16 -3.06
CA ALA A 94 -8.23 6.21 -2.31
C ALA A 94 -7.47 5.78 -1.04
N LEU A 95 -8.19 5.06 -0.19
CA LEU A 95 -7.64 4.31 0.91
C LEU A 95 -8.29 2.93 0.89
N GLU A 96 -7.46 1.90 0.94
CA GLU A 96 -7.84 0.51 1.05
C GLU A 96 -7.31 -0.13 2.33
N TYR A 97 -7.91 -1.24 2.72
CA TYR A 97 -7.43 -2.08 3.80
C TYR A 97 -7.80 -3.54 3.59
N HIS A 98 -7.09 -4.42 4.29
CA HIS A 98 -7.21 -5.87 4.25
C HIS A 98 -7.52 -6.40 5.66
N LYS A 99 -8.16 -7.56 5.78
CA LYS A 99 -8.37 -8.18 7.11
C LYS A 99 -7.11 -8.90 7.63
N GLY A 100 -6.12 -9.11 6.76
CA GLY A 100 -4.81 -9.63 7.10
C GLY A 100 -3.73 -8.55 6.98
N SER A 101 -2.56 -8.83 7.55
CA SER A 101 -1.38 -7.98 7.36
C SER A 101 -0.92 -7.97 5.90
N GLU A 102 -0.26 -6.89 5.50
CA GLU A 102 0.42 -6.72 4.22
C GLU A 102 1.90 -6.46 4.48
N ILE A 103 2.79 -7.07 3.70
CA ILE A 103 4.21 -6.71 3.68
C ILE A 103 4.49 -5.89 2.43
N ASP A 104 5.03 -4.69 2.66
CA ASP A 104 5.51 -3.79 1.62
C ASP A 104 7.02 -3.67 1.69
N LEU A 105 7.70 -4.03 0.61
CA LEU A 105 9.14 -3.89 0.45
C LEU A 105 9.45 -2.83 -0.61
N ALA A 106 9.98 -1.71 -0.15
CA ALA A 106 10.43 -0.62 -0.99
C ALA A 106 11.68 -1.03 -1.79
N VAL A 107 11.57 -1.23 -3.10
CA VAL A 107 12.73 -1.51 -3.99
C VAL A 107 13.44 -0.22 -4.37
N THR A 108 12.68 0.86 -4.47
CA THR A 108 13.14 2.26 -4.55
C THR A 108 12.62 3.02 -3.33
N ASP A 109 13.16 4.21 -3.07
CA ASP A 109 12.58 5.10 -2.06
C ASP A 109 11.13 5.45 -2.45
N LEU A 110 10.24 5.50 -1.46
CA LEU A 110 8.83 5.83 -1.66
C LEU A 110 8.23 6.49 -0.41
N VAL A 111 7.05 7.10 -0.57
CA VAL A 111 6.24 7.57 0.56
C VAL A 111 4.89 6.86 0.51
N VAL A 112 4.40 6.41 1.66
CA VAL A 112 3.04 5.89 1.82
C VAL A 112 2.18 6.87 2.60
N LEU A 113 0.91 6.96 2.23
CA LEU A 113 -0.10 7.77 2.90
C LEU A 113 -1.02 6.83 3.69
N LEU A 114 -0.99 6.93 5.01
CA LEU A 114 -1.58 5.95 5.92
C LEU A 114 -2.74 6.54 6.72
N GLY A 115 -3.71 5.68 7.02
CA GLY A 115 -4.85 5.95 7.90
C GLY A 115 -5.21 4.78 8.79
N SER A 116 -6.21 4.93 9.66
CA SER A 116 -6.67 3.86 10.57
C SER A 116 -8.14 3.53 10.41
N ILE A 117 -8.51 2.24 10.42
CA ILE A 117 -9.94 1.83 10.30
C ILE A 117 -10.79 2.42 11.43
N THR A 118 -10.16 2.72 12.58
CA THR A 118 -10.84 3.30 13.75
C THR A 118 -11.29 4.74 13.51
N ASP A 119 -10.69 5.41 12.53
CA ASP A 119 -11.03 6.78 12.12
C ASP A 119 -12.18 6.85 11.12
N ILE A 120 -12.57 5.73 10.51
CA ILE A 120 -13.75 5.65 9.66
C ILE A 120 -15.02 5.91 10.51
N LYS A 121 -15.92 6.75 10.00
CA LYS A 121 -17.26 6.99 10.57
C LYS A 121 -18.29 6.92 9.45
N ASP A 122 -19.21 5.97 9.53
CA ASP A 122 -20.25 5.75 8.51
C ASP A 122 -19.71 5.68 7.07
N ASN A 123 -18.59 4.96 6.89
CA ASN A 123 -17.86 4.84 5.62
C ASN A 123 -17.26 6.16 5.09
N VAL A 124 -17.17 7.18 5.94
CA VAL A 124 -16.50 8.45 5.65
C VAL A 124 -15.13 8.49 6.34
N TYR A 125 -14.13 8.97 5.61
CA TYR A 125 -12.78 9.17 6.13
C TYR A 125 -12.32 10.61 5.86
N ASP A 126 -11.88 11.32 6.91
CA ASP A 126 -11.35 12.68 6.78
C ASP A 126 -9.87 12.63 6.37
N SER A 127 -9.55 13.16 5.18
CA SER A 127 -8.18 13.15 4.66
C SER A 127 -7.20 13.95 5.53
N ALA A 128 -7.67 14.85 6.38
CA ALA A 128 -6.83 15.55 7.35
C ALA A 128 -6.20 14.62 8.42
N LYS A 129 -6.72 13.39 8.57
CA LYS A 129 -6.17 12.37 9.47
C LYS A 129 -5.10 11.48 8.84
N VAL A 130 -4.86 11.62 7.54
CA VAL A 130 -3.84 10.84 6.84
C VAL A 130 -2.45 11.34 7.26
N GLU A 131 -1.55 10.40 7.49
CA GLU A 131 -0.14 10.68 7.77
C GLU A 131 0.76 10.11 6.70
N ALA A 132 1.88 10.79 6.42
CA ALA A 132 2.82 10.40 5.38
C ALA A 132 4.09 9.79 5.99
N PHE A 133 4.46 8.59 5.52
CA PHE A 133 5.67 7.91 5.95
C PHE A 133 6.59 7.62 4.77
N TYR A 134 7.85 8.03 4.89
CA TYR A 134 8.92 7.73 3.96
C TYR A 134 9.52 6.36 4.29
N ILE A 135 9.61 5.52 3.25
CA ILE A 135 10.24 4.21 3.30
C ILE A 135 11.46 4.25 2.40
N LYS A 136 12.62 4.02 3.00
CA LYS A 136 13.89 3.97 2.27
C LYS A 136 13.98 2.66 1.47
N ALA A 137 14.54 2.71 0.26
CA ALA A 137 14.84 1.54 -0.55
C ALA A 137 15.58 0.46 0.26
N GLY A 138 15.14 -0.79 0.11
CA GLY A 138 15.62 -1.97 0.84
C GLY A 138 14.92 -2.21 2.18
N THR A 139 13.98 -1.36 2.58
CA THR A 139 13.23 -1.53 3.84
C THR A 139 11.92 -2.27 3.56
N ALA A 140 11.71 -3.37 4.28
CA ALA A 140 10.42 -4.05 4.34
C ALA A 140 9.65 -3.58 5.57
N VAL A 141 8.36 -3.31 5.41
CA VAL A 141 7.45 -2.98 6.49
C VAL A 141 6.23 -3.88 6.45
N GLU A 142 5.67 -4.15 7.62
CA GLU A 142 4.32 -4.67 7.77
C GLU A 142 3.35 -3.50 7.87
N PHE A 143 2.23 -3.56 7.17
CA PHE A 143 1.01 -2.85 7.54
C PHE A 143 0.09 -3.82 8.27
N TYR A 144 -0.29 -3.47 9.50
CA TYR A 144 -1.30 -4.24 10.23
C TYR A 144 -2.64 -4.16 9.51
N GLY A 145 -3.48 -5.20 9.59
CA GLY A 145 -4.81 -5.20 8.95
C GLY A 145 -5.68 -3.94 9.21
N PRO A 146 -5.64 -3.30 10.40
CA PRO A 146 -6.31 -2.02 10.66
C PRO A 146 -5.80 -0.78 9.90
N THR A 147 -4.72 -0.90 9.12
CA THR A 147 -4.04 0.21 8.47
C THR A 147 -4.63 0.45 7.09
N LEU A 148 -5.14 1.66 6.87
CA LEU A 148 -5.51 2.12 5.55
C LEU A 148 -4.28 2.60 4.82
N HIS A 149 -4.17 2.25 3.55
CA HIS A 149 -3.09 2.63 2.66
C HIS A 149 -3.60 2.60 1.22
N PHE A 150 -2.78 2.99 0.24
CA PHE A 150 -3.09 2.81 -1.17
C PHE A 150 -1.77 2.75 -1.95
N ALA A 151 -1.82 2.88 -3.27
CA ALA A 151 -0.63 2.97 -4.10
C ALA A 151 0.39 3.99 -3.52
N PRO A 152 1.69 3.63 -3.42
CA PRO A 152 2.70 4.54 -2.93
C PRO A 152 2.79 5.85 -3.74
N CYS A 153 3.43 6.83 -3.13
CA CYS A 153 3.83 8.08 -3.75
C CYS A 153 5.32 8.02 -4.13
N MET A 154 5.63 8.37 -5.37
CA MET A 154 7.01 8.55 -5.82
C MET A 154 7.70 9.70 -5.08
N VAL A 155 9.02 9.61 -4.95
CA VAL A 155 9.86 10.67 -4.37
C VAL A 155 10.79 11.33 -5.40
N ASP A 156 10.85 10.77 -6.60
CA ASP A 156 11.56 11.31 -7.75
C ASP A 156 10.84 10.94 -9.06
N GLU A 157 11.32 11.50 -10.18
CA GLU A 157 10.69 11.40 -11.49
C GLU A 157 10.76 10.00 -12.14
N ASN A 158 11.58 9.09 -11.59
CA ASN A 158 11.68 7.71 -12.07
C ASN A 158 10.57 6.81 -11.49
N GLY A 159 9.71 7.35 -10.63
CA GLY A 159 8.61 6.64 -10.00
C GLY A 159 9.04 5.82 -8.79
N TYR A 160 8.31 4.74 -8.50
CA TYR A 160 8.61 3.80 -7.43
C TYR A 160 8.42 2.35 -7.87
N GLN A 161 9.09 1.45 -7.16
CA GLN A 161 8.88 0.01 -7.21
C GLN A 161 8.65 -0.52 -5.79
N CYS A 162 7.57 -1.25 -5.58
CA CYS A 162 7.23 -1.87 -4.30
C CYS A 162 6.85 -3.34 -4.52
N VAL A 163 7.43 -4.24 -3.74
CA VAL A 163 6.98 -5.63 -3.65
C VAL A 163 5.90 -5.72 -2.58
N VAL A 164 4.84 -6.45 -2.88
CA VAL A 164 3.68 -6.63 -2.01
C VAL A 164 3.53 -8.12 -1.71
N VAL A 165 3.49 -8.49 -0.43
CA VAL A 165 3.21 -9.87 0.01
C VAL A 165 1.97 -9.87 0.88
N LEU A 166 0.99 -10.68 0.49
CA LEU A 166 -0.34 -10.74 1.09
C LEU A 166 -0.79 -12.19 1.29
N PRO A 167 -1.79 -12.45 2.15
CA PRO A 167 -2.50 -13.72 2.15
C PRO A 167 -3.01 -14.08 0.76
N ARG A 168 -2.91 -15.36 0.39
CA ARG A 168 -3.30 -15.87 -0.93
C ARG A 168 -4.73 -15.46 -1.29
N ASP A 169 -4.91 -15.13 -2.57
CA ASP A 169 -6.14 -14.65 -3.21
C ASP A 169 -6.59 -13.22 -2.83
N THR A 170 -5.78 -12.47 -2.09
CA THR A 170 -6.07 -11.04 -1.82
C THR A 170 -5.94 -10.22 -3.11
N ASN A 171 -6.80 -9.21 -3.26
CA ASN A 171 -6.85 -8.30 -4.43
C ASN A 171 -7.31 -8.94 -5.75
N PHE A 172 -7.80 -10.19 -5.72
CA PHE A 172 -8.47 -10.79 -6.87
C PHE A 172 -9.96 -10.40 -6.95
N PRO A 173 -10.59 -10.50 -8.14
CA PRO A 173 -12.03 -10.26 -8.28
C PRO A 173 -12.85 -11.14 -7.35
N LEU A 174 -13.98 -10.59 -6.88
CA LEU A 174 -14.95 -11.35 -6.09
C LEU A 174 -15.63 -12.40 -6.97
N ASP A 175 -15.76 -13.64 -6.46
CA ASP A 175 -16.45 -14.72 -7.19
C ASP A 175 -17.98 -14.56 -7.16
N ASN A 176 -18.48 -13.79 -6.18
CA ASN A 176 -19.91 -13.60 -5.93
C ASN A 176 -20.24 -12.12 -5.80
N ALA A 177 -21.44 -11.73 -6.21
CA ALA A 177 -21.96 -10.40 -5.96
C ALA A 177 -22.09 -10.14 -4.45
N VAL A 178 -21.74 -8.92 -4.02
CA VAL A 178 -21.87 -8.51 -2.62
C VAL A 178 -23.36 -8.35 -2.27
N SER A 179 -23.80 -9.01 -1.19
CA SER A 179 -25.08 -8.76 -0.53
C SER A 179 -24.81 -8.17 0.85
N PRO A 180 -24.69 -6.83 0.97
CA PRO A 180 -24.26 -6.18 2.21
C PRO A 180 -25.14 -6.58 3.39
N LYS A 181 -24.50 -7.03 4.48
CA LYS A 181 -25.14 -7.35 5.77
C LYS A 181 -24.98 -6.21 6.76
N ASN A 182 -23.96 -5.39 6.60
CA ASN A 182 -23.68 -4.23 7.42
C ASN A 182 -23.19 -3.05 6.54
N ASN A 183 -22.82 -1.93 7.17
CA ASN A 183 -22.36 -0.75 6.45
C ASN A 183 -20.96 -0.94 5.83
N GLU A 184 -20.05 -1.65 6.51
CA GLU A 184 -18.70 -1.92 6.03
C GLU A 184 -18.70 -2.71 4.72
N ASP A 185 -19.62 -3.69 4.58
CA ASP A 185 -19.71 -4.52 3.38
C ASP A 185 -19.95 -3.72 2.09
N LYS A 186 -20.41 -2.47 2.19
CA LYS A 186 -20.53 -1.55 1.04
C LYS A 186 -19.18 -1.07 0.50
N LEU A 187 -18.11 -1.21 1.28
CA LEU A 187 -16.75 -0.86 0.89
C LEU A 187 -16.03 -2.04 0.20
N LEU A 188 -16.56 -3.26 0.29
CA LEU A 188 -15.93 -4.46 -0.26
C LEU A 188 -15.89 -4.39 -1.79
N LEU A 189 -14.69 -4.34 -2.35
CA LEU A 189 -14.46 -4.17 -3.79
C LEU A 189 -13.81 -5.41 -4.42
N MET A 190 -12.83 -6.01 -3.74
CA MET A 190 -12.10 -7.19 -4.19
C MET A 190 -11.93 -8.19 -3.04
N LYS A 191 -11.48 -9.41 -3.33
CA LYS A 191 -11.22 -10.43 -2.29
C LYS A 191 -10.28 -9.86 -1.24
N ASN A 192 -10.73 -9.89 0.01
CA ASN A 192 -10.02 -9.35 1.16
C ASN A 192 -9.61 -7.87 0.99
N LYS A 193 -10.38 -7.04 0.25
CA LYS A 193 -10.07 -5.61 0.03
C LYS A 193 -11.30 -4.72 0.07
N TRP A 194 -11.26 -3.76 0.98
CA TRP A 194 -12.28 -2.72 1.15
C TRP A 194 -11.67 -1.39 0.77
N VAL A 195 -12.42 -0.55 0.04
CA VAL A 195 -11.89 0.70 -0.54
C VAL A 195 -12.84 1.87 -0.28
N ILE A 196 -12.27 2.99 0.14
CA ILE A 196 -12.93 4.30 0.19
C ILE A 196 -12.17 5.23 -0.76
N ALA A 197 -12.85 5.78 -1.76
CA ALA A 197 -12.26 6.69 -2.74
C ALA A 197 -12.52 8.16 -2.39
N HIS A 198 -11.58 9.01 -2.79
CA HIS A 198 -11.80 10.45 -2.90
C HIS A 198 -12.66 10.75 -4.14
N PRO A 199 -13.62 11.70 -4.08
CA PRO A 199 -14.52 12.00 -5.20
C PRO A 199 -13.79 12.39 -6.50
N ASP A 200 -12.60 12.96 -6.40
CA ASP A 200 -11.79 13.39 -7.56
C ASP A 200 -10.94 12.27 -8.20
N SER A 201 -10.91 11.06 -7.62
CA SER A 201 -10.02 9.99 -8.09
C SER A 201 -10.59 9.17 -9.24
N GLY A 202 -9.71 8.45 -9.94
CA GLY A 202 -10.12 7.45 -10.94
C GLY A 202 -10.99 6.34 -10.32
N MET A 203 -10.65 5.90 -9.09
CA MET A 203 -11.37 4.84 -8.38
C MET A 203 -12.84 5.17 -8.15
N ALA A 204 -13.18 6.44 -7.90
CA ALA A 204 -14.58 6.87 -7.77
C ALA A 204 -15.38 6.64 -9.07
N LYS A 205 -14.73 6.74 -10.23
CA LYS A 205 -15.34 6.49 -11.54
C LYS A 205 -15.49 5.01 -11.84
N ASP A 206 -14.61 4.19 -11.27
CA ASP A 206 -14.57 2.74 -11.42
C ASP A 206 -15.47 1.99 -10.41
N GLY A 207 -16.29 2.73 -9.66
CA GLY A 207 -17.32 2.18 -8.78
C GLY A 207 -16.90 1.95 -7.34
N ALA A 208 -15.72 2.42 -6.92
CA ALA A 208 -15.35 2.41 -5.50
C ALA A 208 -16.26 3.34 -4.69
N TYR A 209 -16.46 3.00 -3.41
CA TYR A 209 -17.31 3.80 -2.52
C TYR A 209 -16.69 5.19 -2.30
N VAL A 210 -17.42 6.25 -2.65
CA VAL A 210 -16.96 7.63 -2.45
C VAL A 210 -17.22 8.05 -1.01
N GLY A 211 -16.15 8.21 -0.24
CA GLY A 211 -16.26 8.52 1.19
C GLY A 211 -15.07 9.27 1.79
N ILE A 212 -14.00 9.55 1.04
CA ILE A 212 -12.96 10.44 1.55
C ILE A 212 -13.43 11.89 1.43
N THR A 213 -13.38 12.63 2.53
CA THR A 213 -13.69 14.07 2.59
C THR A 213 -12.42 14.88 2.80
N GLY A 214 -12.43 16.15 2.41
CA GLY A 214 -11.29 17.05 2.56
C GLY A 214 -10.52 17.22 1.26
N VAL A 215 -9.21 17.46 1.36
CA VAL A 215 -8.34 17.64 0.19
C VAL A 215 -7.84 16.27 -0.29
N ASN A 216 -7.85 16.03 -1.61
CA ASN A 216 -7.09 14.92 -2.18
C ASN A 216 -5.59 15.23 -2.03
N LEU A 217 -4.96 14.67 -0.99
CA LEU A 217 -3.57 14.96 -0.69
C LEU A 217 -2.70 14.60 -1.89
N LYS A 218 -1.77 15.48 -2.23
CA LYS A 218 -0.83 15.28 -3.33
C LYS A 218 0.56 15.73 -2.91
N LEU A 219 1.52 14.84 -3.02
CA LEU A 219 2.93 15.12 -2.73
C LEU A 219 3.60 15.72 -3.96
N SER A 220 4.38 16.77 -3.73
CA SER A 220 5.35 17.30 -4.69
C SER A 220 6.69 16.61 -4.49
N ILE A 221 7.33 16.19 -5.58
CA ILE A 221 8.67 15.61 -5.54
C ILE A 221 9.79 16.66 -5.49
N GLY A 222 9.44 17.96 -5.59
CA GLY A 222 10.37 19.09 -5.52
C GLY A 222 11.15 19.33 -6.80
#